data_AF-A0A925UW51-F1
#
_entry.id   AF-A0A925UW51-F1
#
_cell.length_a   1.000
_cell.length_b   1.000
_cell.length_c   1.000
_cell.angle_alpha   90.00
_cell.angle_beta   90.00
_cell.angle_gamma   90.00
#
_symmetry.space_group_name_H-M   'P 1'
#
loop_
_entity.id
_entity.type
_entity.pdbx_description
1 polymer ?
#
loop_
_entity_poly.entity_id
_entity_poly.type
_entity_poly.pdbx_seq_one_letter_code
_entity_poly.pdbx_strand_id
1 'polypeptide(L)'
;MTYEKALAYIASLETRGWRLGLDRMQEFANRLGLPGSLGEVGGPQFIHVAGTNGKGSVTAYLQSMLIESGYSTGSFFSPFVYDPRERVQIGRRLIPKSIFALLTEWIRPFGESLTETKFEGVTEFEFKTAMGFQFWKEMEAEWVALEVGLGGRLDSTNIVTPRCSVIVSIGKDHTHILGDTYHQIAEEKAGIIKPGVSVIVGEMPEEALLTILKIAQERGSEAWVFGREIL
;
A
#
# COMPACT_ATOMS: atom_id res chain seq x y z
N MET A 1 25.20 3.29 6.12
CA MET A 1 24.95 3.54 7.56
C MET A 1 24.69 2.21 8.28
N THR A 2 24.73 2.16 9.62
CA THR A 2 24.34 0.94 10.38
C THR A 2 22.81 0.81 10.45
N TYR A 3 22.32 -0.39 10.78
CA TYR A 3 20.88 -0.63 10.94
C TYR A 3 20.26 0.24 12.04
N GLU A 4 20.97 0.43 13.16
CA GLU A 4 20.50 1.23 14.29
C GLU A 4 20.38 2.71 13.90
N LYS A 5 21.32 3.22 13.09
CA LYS A 5 21.26 4.59 12.55
C LYS A 5 20.12 4.77 11.56
N ALA A 6 19.89 3.76 10.70
CA ALA A 6 18.77 3.76 9.76
C ALA A 6 17.43 3.77 10.51
N LEU A 7 17.30 2.92 11.53
CA LEU A 7 16.11 2.86 12.37
C LEU A 7 15.85 4.19 13.10
N ALA A 8 16.89 4.79 13.69
CA ALA A 8 16.78 6.08 14.35
C ALA A 8 16.38 7.22 13.40
N TYR A 9 16.92 7.22 12.17
CA TYR A 9 16.51 8.18 11.14
C TYR A 9 15.03 8.03 10.77
N ILE A 10 14.58 6.81 10.47
CA ILE A 10 13.18 6.57 10.10
C ILE A 10 12.24 6.93 11.26
N ALA A 11 12.58 6.54 12.49
CA ALA A 11 11.80 6.91 13.68
C ALA A 11 11.71 8.43 13.88
N SER A 12 12.76 9.20 13.51
CA SER A 12 12.69 10.66 13.61
C SER A 12 11.63 11.29 12.70
N LEU A 13 11.21 10.60 11.63
CA LEU A 13 10.16 11.03 10.72
C LEU A 13 8.75 10.92 11.33
N GLU A 14 8.57 10.15 12.41
CA GLU A 14 7.28 9.99 13.11
C GLU A 14 6.73 11.34 13.61
N THR A 15 7.63 12.27 13.94
CA THR A 15 7.29 13.63 14.39
C THR A 15 6.41 14.42 13.40
N ARG A 16 6.37 13.99 12.14
CA ARG A 16 5.60 14.62 11.07
C ARG A 16 4.16 14.11 10.99
N GLY A 17 3.84 13.03 11.70
CA GLY A 17 2.51 12.45 11.80
C GLY A 17 1.92 12.00 10.46
N TRP A 18 0.60 11.96 10.41
CA TRP A 18 -0.17 11.58 9.22
C TRP A 18 -0.42 12.81 8.36
N ARG A 19 0.01 12.76 7.10
CA ARG A 19 -0.27 13.81 6.11
C ARG A 19 -0.96 13.19 4.91
N LEU A 20 -2.29 13.34 4.84
CA LEU A 20 -3.08 12.84 3.71
C LEU A 20 -2.73 13.61 2.43
N GLY A 21 -2.59 12.87 1.33
CA GLY A 21 -2.26 13.41 0.01
C GLY A 21 -1.33 12.49 -0.75
N LEU A 22 -1.57 12.33 -2.05
CA LEU A 22 -0.71 11.52 -2.92
C LEU A 22 0.40 12.33 -3.60
N ASP A 23 0.25 13.65 -3.68
CA ASP A 23 1.17 14.53 -4.41
C ASP A 23 2.60 14.47 -3.86
N ARG A 24 2.75 14.43 -2.54
CA ARG A 24 4.06 14.25 -1.89
C ARG A 24 4.67 12.89 -2.18
N MET A 25 3.90 11.82 -2.06
CA MET A 25 4.37 10.46 -2.31
C MET A 25 4.71 10.25 -3.80
N GLN A 26 3.93 10.82 -4.72
CA GLN A 26 4.21 10.80 -6.16
C GLN A 26 5.50 11.56 -6.49
N GLU A 27 5.67 12.77 -5.97
CA GLU A 27 6.90 13.53 -6.16
C GLU A 27 8.12 12.77 -5.60
N PHE A 28 7.96 12.15 -4.43
CA PHE A 28 9.02 11.36 -3.83
C PHE A 28 9.37 10.14 -4.69
N ALA A 29 8.38 9.42 -5.19
CA ALA A 29 8.58 8.31 -6.12
C ALA A 29 9.26 8.75 -7.43
N ASN A 30 8.88 9.91 -7.98
CA ASN A 30 9.50 10.50 -9.17
C ASN A 30 11.00 10.74 -8.95
N ARG A 31 11.37 11.34 -7.82
CA ARG A 31 12.78 11.61 -7.46
C ARG A 31 13.61 10.34 -7.32
N LEU A 32 12.97 9.25 -6.89
CA LEU A 32 13.61 7.93 -6.77
C LEU A 32 13.65 7.15 -8.09
N GLY A 33 13.06 7.66 -9.18
CA GLY A 33 12.99 6.94 -10.45
C GLY A 33 12.15 5.65 -10.37
N LEU A 34 11.10 5.68 -9.53
CA LEU A 34 10.18 4.56 -9.32
C LEU A 34 8.96 4.47 -10.24
N PRO A 35 8.47 5.51 -10.97
CA PRO A 35 7.19 5.42 -11.69
C PRO A 35 7.02 4.18 -12.57
N GLY A 36 8.05 3.81 -13.35
CA GLY A 36 8.03 2.63 -14.22
C GLY A 36 8.03 1.27 -13.50
N SER A 37 8.06 1.25 -12.17
CA SER A 37 8.04 0.04 -11.34
C SER A 37 6.78 -0.08 -10.48
N LEU A 38 5.77 0.76 -10.73
CA LEU A 38 4.52 0.84 -9.94
C LEU A 38 3.33 0.21 -10.67
N GLY A 39 3.55 -0.97 -11.28
CA GLY A 39 2.53 -1.75 -11.98
C GLY A 39 2.60 -1.70 -13.50
N GLU A 40 3.68 -1.15 -14.07
CA GLU A 40 3.94 -1.16 -15.51
C GLU A 40 4.60 -2.47 -15.99
N VAL A 41 4.68 -2.65 -17.30
CA VAL A 41 5.33 -3.81 -17.93
C VAL A 41 6.82 -3.81 -17.59
N GLY A 42 7.31 -4.90 -17.01
CA GLY A 42 8.71 -5.05 -16.58
C GLY A 42 8.97 -4.66 -15.12
N GLY A 43 7.96 -4.18 -14.38
CA GLY A 43 8.00 -4.00 -12.93
C GLY A 43 7.12 -5.01 -12.17
N PRO A 44 7.18 -5.01 -10.83
CA PRO A 44 6.31 -5.85 -10.01
C PRO A 44 4.83 -5.59 -10.27
N GLN A 45 4.02 -6.65 -10.24
CA GLN A 45 2.56 -6.57 -10.36
C GLN A 45 1.94 -6.54 -8.96
N PHE A 46 0.97 -5.64 -8.74
CA PHE A 46 0.41 -5.41 -7.40
C PHE A 46 -1.00 -6.00 -7.26
N ILE A 47 -1.30 -6.57 -6.10
CA ILE A 47 -2.65 -6.78 -5.59
C ILE A 47 -2.83 -5.83 -4.41
N HIS A 48 -3.72 -4.85 -4.55
CA HIS A 48 -3.82 -3.75 -3.59
C HIS A 48 -4.98 -3.99 -2.62
N VAL A 49 -4.69 -4.08 -1.32
CA VAL A 49 -5.62 -4.60 -0.31
C VAL A 49 -6.00 -3.49 0.68
N ALA A 50 -7.27 -3.09 0.65
CA ALA A 50 -7.90 -2.18 1.60
C ALA A 50 -8.98 -2.90 2.42
N GLY A 51 -9.40 -2.27 3.53
CA GLY A 51 -10.42 -2.80 4.42
C GLY A 51 -10.35 -2.19 5.81
N THR A 52 -11.41 -2.34 6.60
CA THR A 52 -11.36 -2.01 8.02
C THR A 52 -10.63 -3.13 8.76
N ASN A 53 -11.15 -4.35 8.69
CA ASN A 53 -10.55 -5.55 9.27
C ASN A 53 -10.16 -6.57 8.20
N GLY A 54 -9.21 -7.44 8.55
CA GLY A 54 -8.82 -8.59 7.71
C GLY A 54 -7.85 -8.28 6.57
N LYS A 55 -7.42 -7.02 6.40
CA LYS A 55 -6.41 -6.62 5.39
C LYS A 55 -5.14 -7.48 5.49
N GLY A 56 -4.44 -7.42 6.63
CA GLY A 56 -3.23 -8.22 6.86
C GLY A 56 -3.44 -9.73 6.68
N SER A 57 -4.58 -10.29 7.10
CA SER A 57 -4.88 -11.72 6.87
C SER A 57 -5.01 -12.04 5.38
N VAL A 58 -5.74 -11.22 4.62
CA VAL A 58 -5.87 -11.39 3.17
C VAL A 58 -4.53 -11.19 2.47
N THR A 59 -3.73 -10.19 2.87
CA THR A 59 -2.37 -9.99 2.38
C THR A 59 -1.49 -11.22 2.64
N ALA A 60 -1.58 -11.84 3.82
CA ALA A 60 -0.84 -13.06 4.15
C ALA A 60 -1.32 -14.29 3.35
N TYR A 61 -2.62 -14.41 3.10
CA TYR A 61 -3.17 -15.46 2.24
C TYR A 61 -2.73 -15.29 0.79
N LEU A 62 -2.80 -14.08 0.24
CA LEU A 62 -2.30 -13.76 -1.10
C LEU A 62 -0.80 -14.06 -1.22
N GLN A 63 0.00 -13.58 -0.26
CA GLN A 63 1.43 -13.88 -0.20
C GLN A 63 1.69 -15.39 -0.24
N SER A 64 0.92 -16.16 0.54
CA SER A 64 1.03 -17.61 0.60
C SER A 64 0.71 -18.26 -0.74
N MET A 65 -0.43 -17.92 -1.35
CA MET A 65 -0.88 -18.49 -2.61
C MET A 65 0.09 -18.19 -3.76
N LEU A 66 0.61 -16.96 -3.83
CA LEU A 66 1.57 -16.55 -4.86
C LEU A 66 2.91 -17.29 -4.72
N ILE A 67 3.41 -17.44 -3.49
CA ILE A 67 4.64 -18.20 -3.22
C ILE A 67 4.47 -19.67 -3.59
N GLU A 68 3.39 -20.32 -3.17
CA GLU A 68 3.13 -21.73 -3.50
C GLU A 68 2.87 -21.94 -5.00
N SER A 69 2.49 -20.89 -5.73
CA SER A 69 2.38 -20.89 -7.19
C SER A 69 3.73 -20.69 -7.89
N GLY A 70 4.84 -20.52 -7.15
CA GLY A 70 6.19 -20.39 -7.68
C GLY A 70 6.63 -18.96 -8.00
N TYR A 71 5.82 -17.94 -7.68
CA TYR A 71 6.16 -16.55 -7.99
C TYR A 71 7.12 -15.92 -6.97
N SER A 72 8.06 -15.12 -7.46
CA SER A 72 8.83 -14.19 -6.61
C SER A 72 7.88 -13.13 -6.02
N THR A 73 7.59 -13.24 -4.72
CA THR A 73 6.48 -12.53 -4.10
C THR A 73 6.95 -11.59 -2.99
N GLY A 74 6.74 -10.29 -3.19
CA GLY A 74 6.81 -9.26 -2.17
C GLY A 74 5.50 -9.12 -1.38
N SER A 75 5.57 -8.51 -0.20
CA SER A 75 4.37 -8.13 0.53
C SER A 75 4.63 -6.94 1.44
N PHE A 76 3.62 -6.08 1.57
CA PHE A 76 3.61 -4.96 2.49
C PHE A 76 2.56 -5.15 3.57
N PHE A 77 2.91 -4.92 4.83
CA PHE A 77 1.99 -5.03 5.96
C PHE A 77 1.91 -3.72 6.77
N SER A 78 0.75 -3.45 7.36
CA SER A 78 0.56 -2.30 8.25
C SER A 78 -0.50 -2.56 9.32
N PRO A 79 -0.22 -2.27 10.61
CA PRO A 79 1.07 -1.87 11.19
C PRO A 79 2.08 -3.03 11.28
N PHE A 80 3.27 -2.77 11.82
CA PHE A 80 4.14 -3.85 12.33
C PHE A 80 3.83 -4.11 13.81
N VAL A 81 4.19 -5.30 14.30
CA VAL A 81 3.94 -5.73 15.69
C VAL A 81 5.21 -5.64 16.53
N TYR A 82 6.34 -6.20 16.05
CA TYR A 82 7.57 -6.28 16.84
C TYR A 82 8.78 -5.67 16.11
N ASP A 83 8.97 -6.01 14.84
CA ASP A 83 10.08 -5.55 14.02
C ASP A 83 9.57 -4.61 12.91
N PRO A 84 10.06 -3.36 12.81
CA PRO A 84 9.67 -2.42 11.75
C PRO A 84 9.83 -2.96 10.33
N ARG A 85 10.70 -3.96 10.13
CA ARG A 85 10.93 -4.65 8.85
C ARG A 85 9.79 -5.58 8.47
N GLU A 86 8.88 -5.94 9.39
CA GLU A 86 7.66 -6.71 9.11
C GLU A 86 6.82 -6.09 7.99
N ARG A 87 6.90 -4.76 7.85
CA ARG A 87 6.20 -4.02 6.80
C ARG A 87 6.71 -4.35 5.39
N VAL A 88 7.96 -4.76 5.20
CA VAL A 88 8.52 -5.01 3.86
C VAL A 88 9.14 -6.41 3.84
N GLN A 89 8.52 -7.31 3.09
CA GLN A 89 8.96 -8.69 2.98
C GLN A 89 9.12 -9.15 1.53
N ILE A 90 9.90 -10.21 1.36
CA ILE A 90 9.93 -11.02 0.13
C ILE A 90 10.02 -12.50 0.51
N GLY A 91 9.16 -13.34 -0.08
CA GLY A 91 9.13 -14.78 0.21
C GLY A 91 8.95 -15.10 1.69
N ARG A 92 8.06 -14.39 2.41
CA ARG A 92 7.86 -14.45 3.88
C ARG A 92 9.07 -14.07 4.74
N ARG A 93 10.13 -13.51 4.15
CA ARG A 93 11.31 -13.03 4.88
C ARG A 93 11.28 -11.52 4.96
N LEU A 94 11.55 -11.00 6.16
CA LEU A 94 11.76 -9.57 6.36
C LEU A 94 12.90 -9.07 5.48
N ILE A 95 12.81 -7.82 5.01
CA ILE A 95 13.95 -7.13 4.41
C ILE A 95 15.20 -7.29 5.33
N PRO A 96 16.36 -7.73 4.81
CA PRO A 96 17.55 -7.91 5.63
C PRO A 96 17.99 -6.59 6.28
N LYS A 97 18.49 -6.61 7.51
CA LYS A 97 18.95 -5.40 8.22
C LYS A 97 19.99 -4.60 7.43
N SER A 98 20.90 -5.30 6.73
CA SER A 98 21.90 -4.69 5.86
C SER A 98 21.27 -3.94 4.67
N ILE A 99 20.30 -4.56 4.00
CA ILE A 99 19.58 -3.96 2.87
C ILE A 99 18.69 -2.81 3.35
N PHE A 100 18.01 -2.96 4.48
CA PHE A 100 17.24 -1.88 5.11
C PHE A 100 18.13 -0.65 5.37
N ALA A 101 19.31 -0.85 5.94
CA ALA A 101 20.25 0.24 6.21
C ALA A 101 20.80 0.86 4.92
N LEU A 102 21.13 0.04 3.91
CA LEU A 102 21.59 0.48 2.60
C LEU A 102 20.54 1.32 1.88
N LEU A 103 19.30 0.82 1.78
CA LEU A 103 18.19 1.54 1.17
C LEU A 103 17.86 2.81 1.95
N THR A 104 17.94 2.79 3.27
CA THR A 104 17.72 4.02 4.07
C THR A 104 18.75 5.08 3.74
N GLU A 105 20.03 4.71 3.63
CA GLU A 105 21.10 5.62 3.24
C GLU A 105 20.93 6.19 1.84
N TRP A 106 20.50 5.36 0.90
CA TRP A 106 20.27 5.77 -0.48
C TRP A 106 19.02 6.63 -0.66
N ILE A 107 17.90 6.29 0.01
CA ILE A 107 16.61 7.00 -0.10
C ILE A 107 16.63 8.34 0.64
N ARG A 108 17.35 8.41 1.78
CA ARG A 108 17.37 9.57 2.69
C ARG A 108 17.58 10.92 1.98
N PRO A 109 18.59 11.11 1.11
CA PRO A 109 18.81 12.38 0.41
C PRO A 109 17.60 12.83 -0.42
N PHE A 110 16.87 11.89 -1.04
CA PHE A 110 15.68 12.22 -1.82
C PHE A 110 14.53 12.69 -0.94
N GLY A 111 14.33 12.06 0.22
CA GLY A 111 13.34 12.49 1.21
C GLY A 111 13.68 13.84 1.83
N GLU A 112 14.96 14.08 2.14
CA GLU A 112 15.46 15.35 2.67
C GLU A 112 15.36 16.49 1.64
N SER A 113 15.53 16.20 0.35
CA SER A 113 15.38 17.19 -0.74
C SER A 113 13.97 17.80 -0.84
N LEU A 114 12.97 17.17 -0.21
CA LEU A 114 11.61 17.69 -0.14
C LEU A 114 11.39 18.66 1.03
N THR A 115 12.34 18.80 1.96
CA THR A 115 12.20 19.63 3.17
C THR A 115 12.06 21.11 2.86
N GLU A 116 12.77 21.62 1.85
CA GLU A 116 12.72 23.02 1.42
C GLU A 116 11.64 23.29 0.35
N THR A 117 10.75 22.32 0.11
CA THR A 117 9.64 22.45 -0.84
C THR A 117 8.32 22.62 -0.10
N LYS A 118 7.22 22.84 -0.84
CA LYS A 118 5.85 22.86 -0.28
C LYS A 118 5.46 21.60 0.50
N PHE A 119 6.19 20.50 0.32
CA PHE A 119 5.91 19.23 0.97
C PHE A 119 6.50 19.11 2.38
N GLU A 120 7.51 19.95 2.70
CA GLU A 120 8.23 19.96 3.98
C GLU A 120 8.85 18.61 4.34
N GLY A 121 9.16 17.80 3.32
CA GLY A 121 9.75 16.46 3.38
C GLY A 121 8.74 15.32 3.64
N VAL A 122 9.22 14.08 3.62
CA VAL A 122 8.37 12.87 3.70
C VAL A 122 7.99 12.48 5.12
N THR A 123 6.90 11.70 5.24
CA THR A 123 6.51 11.00 6.47
C THR A 123 7.21 9.65 6.60
N GLU A 124 7.18 9.06 7.79
CA GLU A 124 7.71 7.72 8.04
C GLU A 124 7.04 6.66 7.14
N PHE A 125 5.72 6.74 6.99
CA PHE A 125 4.96 5.77 6.19
C PHE A 125 5.30 5.86 4.70
N GLU A 126 5.43 7.07 4.15
CA GLU A 126 5.90 7.29 2.77
C GLU A 126 7.31 6.76 2.56
N PHE A 127 8.22 7.02 3.51
CA PHE A 127 9.60 6.52 3.45
C PHE A 127 9.64 4.99 3.38
N LYS A 128 8.90 4.30 4.25
CA LYS A 128 8.83 2.84 4.26
C LYS A 128 8.13 2.27 3.03
N THR A 129 7.11 2.96 2.52
CA THR A 129 6.40 2.58 1.29
C THR A 129 7.36 2.65 0.09
N ALA A 130 8.10 3.75 -0.06
CA ALA A 130 9.10 3.91 -1.10
C ALA A 130 10.25 2.88 -0.98
N MET A 131 10.68 2.58 0.25
CA MET A 131 11.64 1.50 0.52
C MET A 131 11.13 0.14 0.03
N GLY A 132 9.85 -0.16 0.26
CA GLY A 132 9.22 -1.37 -0.27
C GLY A 132 9.31 -1.44 -1.79
N PHE A 133 8.85 -0.38 -2.48
CA PHE A 133 8.89 -0.32 -3.94
C PHE A 133 10.29 -0.48 -4.51
N GLN A 134 11.27 0.21 -3.95
CA GLN A 134 12.66 0.07 -4.37
C GLN A 134 13.18 -1.35 -4.10
N PHE A 135 12.88 -1.92 -2.93
CA PHE A 135 13.33 -3.27 -2.58
C PHE A 135 12.77 -4.33 -3.54
N TRP A 136 11.47 -4.30 -3.85
CA TRP A 136 10.87 -5.28 -4.75
C TRP A 136 11.32 -5.11 -6.20
N LYS A 137 11.64 -3.88 -6.62
CA LYS A 137 12.27 -3.60 -7.92
C LYS A 137 13.64 -4.27 -8.01
N GLU A 138 14.51 -4.07 -7.02
CA GLU A 138 15.87 -4.64 -6.99
C GLU A 138 15.86 -6.18 -6.85
N MET A 139 14.85 -6.72 -6.18
CA MET A 139 14.69 -8.16 -6.01
C MET A 139 13.93 -8.83 -7.15
N GLU A 140 13.56 -8.09 -8.20
CA GLU A 140 12.80 -8.58 -9.35
C GLU A 140 11.54 -9.35 -8.92
N ALA A 141 10.80 -8.81 -7.93
CA ALA A 141 9.55 -9.42 -7.50
C ALA A 141 8.53 -9.39 -8.63
N GLU A 142 7.91 -10.53 -8.90
CA GLU A 142 6.86 -10.65 -9.92
C GLU A 142 5.53 -10.12 -9.39
N TRP A 143 5.23 -10.42 -8.13
CA TRP A 143 3.99 -10.03 -7.47
C TRP A 143 4.24 -9.37 -6.12
N VAL A 144 3.38 -8.42 -5.76
CA VAL A 144 3.37 -7.77 -4.44
C VAL A 144 1.95 -7.72 -3.90
N ALA A 145 1.72 -8.36 -2.75
CA ALA A 145 0.51 -8.15 -1.96
C ALA A 145 0.68 -6.87 -1.11
N LEU A 146 -0.01 -5.79 -1.48
CA LEU A 146 0.21 -4.46 -0.95
C LEU A 146 -0.94 -4.07 -0.01
N GLU A 147 -0.72 -4.13 1.30
CA GLU A 147 -1.70 -3.66 2.28
C GLU A 147 -1.70 -2.12 2.39
N VAL A 148 -2.90 -1.52 2.33
CA VAL A 148 -3.13 -0.10 2.63
C VAL A 148 -2.89 0.19 4.11
N GLY A 149 -2.22 1.31 4.41
CA GLY A 149 -2.04 1.81 5.77
C GLY A 149 -3.35 2.30 6.41
N LEU A 150 -3.97 3.30 5.79
CA LEU A 150 -5.24 3.88 6.25
C LEU A 150 -6.12 4.34 5.08
N GLY A 151 -7.42 4.06 5.17
CA GLY A 151 -8.38 4.47 4.13
C GLY A 151 -8.12 3.73 2.82
N GLY A 152 -7.56 4.45 1.83
CA GLY A 152 -7.18 3.93 0.52
C GLY A 152 -6.88 5.05 -0.47
N ARG A 153 -7.82 5.98 -0.64
CA ARG A 153 -7.78 7.08 -1.63
C ARG A 153 -6.51 7.91 -1.54
N LEU A 154 -6.12 8.31 -0.34
CA LEU A 154 -4.96 9.17 -0.08
C LEU A 154 -3.81 8.45 0.64
N ASP A 155 -3.84 7.12 0.66
CA ASP A 155 -2.79 6.31 1.27
C ASP A 155 -1.54 6.29 0.38
N SER A 156 -0.35 6.32 1.00
CA SER A 156 0.92 6.35 0.26
C SER A 156 1.11 5.15 -0.67
N THR A 157 0.45 4.02 -0.40
CA THR A 157 0.48 2.84 -1.29
C THR A 157 -0.32 3.05 -2.57
N ASN A 158 -1.24 4.01 -2.63
CA ASN A 158 -2.17 4.22 -3.75
C ASN A 158 -1.57 4.93 -4.99
N ILE A 159 -0.24 4.94 -5.10
CA ILE A 159 0.47 5.41 -6.29
C ILE A 159 0.70 4.29 -7.33
N VAL A 160 0.31 3.05 -7.03
CA VAL A 160 0.44 1.90 -7.95
C VAL A 160 -0.77 1.76 -8.88
N THR A 161 -0.58 1.12 -10.02
CA THR A 161 -1.67 0.54 -10.81
C THR A 161 -1.69 -0.98 -10.59
N PRO A 162 -2.60 -1.51 -9.76
CA PRO A 162 -2.63 -2.92 -9.46
C PRO A 162 -3.28 -3.73 -10.59
N ARG A 163 -3.11 -5.05 -10.56
CA ARG A 163 -3.86 -6.00 -11.39
C ARG A 163 -5.25 -6.29 -10.83
N CYS A 164 -5.41 -6.12 -9.52
CA CYS A 164 -6.67 -6.26 -8.83
C CYS A 164 -6.64 -5.45 -7.55
N SER A 165 -7.75 -4.79 -7.23
CA SER A 165 -7.98 -4.14 -5.95
C SER A 165 -8.86 -5.03 -5.08
N VAL A 166 -8.63 -5.07 -3.77
CA VAL A 166 -9.41 -5.89 -2.83
C VAL A 166 -9.92 -5.00 -1.72
N ILE A 167 -11.22 -5.00 -1.46
CA ILE A 167 -11.84 -4.34 -0.31
C ILE A 167 -12.42 -5.40 0.59
N VAL A 168 -11.66 -5.75 1.63
CA VAL A 168 -11.94 -6.93 2.49
C VAL A 168 -13.20 -6.75 3.30
N SER A 169 -13.37 -5.60 3.95
CA SER A 169 -14.52 -5.29 4.80
C SER A 169 -14.65 -3.79 5.01
N ILE A 170 -15.86 -3.34 5.36
CA ILE A 170 -16.14 -1.96 5.78
C ILE A 170 -16.79 -1.97 7.15
N GLY A 171 -16.18 -1.24 8.08
CA GLY A 171 -16.64 -1.04 9.44
C GLY A 171 -16.33 0.39 9.91
N LYS A 172 -17.05 0.87 10.92
CA LYS A 172 -16.83 2.18 11.53
C LYS A 172 -15.55 2.19 12.35
N ASP A 173 -14.47 2.64 11.72
CA ASP A 173 -13.14 2.75 12.31
C ASP A 173 -12.45 4.00 11.77
N HIS A 174 -11.60 4.62 12.59
CA HIS A 174 -10.95 5.89 12.28
C HIS A 174 -11.91 6.98 11.78
N THR A 175 -13.11 7.09 12.36
CA THR A 175 -14.19 7.93 11.81
C THR A 175 -13.86 9.43 11.80
N HIS A 176 -13.01 9.86 12.73
CA HIS A 176 -12.43 11.21 12.77
C HIS A 176 -11.58 11.57 11.53
N ILE A 177 -11.13 10.57 10.76
CA ILE A 177 -10.34 10.75 9.52
C ILE A 177 -11.16 10.34 8.30
N LEU A 178 -11.87 9.21 8.38
CA LEU A 178 -12.53 8.57 7.23
C LEU A 178 -14.02 8.90 7.09
N GLY A 179 -14.61 9.59 8.06
CA GLY A 179 -16.03 9.89 8.14
C GLY A 179 -16.81 8.95 9.06
N ASP A 180 -18.04 9.35 9.40
CA ASP A 180 -18.86 8.70 10.42
C ASP A 180 -19.93 7.74 9.83
N THR A 181 -20.03 7.68 8.50
CA THR A 181 -20.97 6.81 7.77
C THR A 181 -20.25 5.70 7.01
N TYR A 182 -20.97 4.61 6.73
CA TYR A 182 -20.42 3.52 5.93
C TYR A 182 -20.13 3.98 4.50
N HIS A 183 -20.96 4.86 3.96
CA HIS A 183 -20.71 5.51 2.67
C HIS A 183 -19.35 6.24 2.64
N GLN A 184 -19.08 7.16 3.57
CA GLN A 184 -17.83 7.93 3.58
C GLN A 184 -16.59 7.03 3.70
N ILE A 185 -16.65 6.05 4.61
CA ILE A 185 -15.55 5.09 4.78
C ILE A 185 -15.36 4.26 3.51
N ALA A 186 -16.46 3.83 2.86
CA ALA A 186 -16.40 3.11 1.60
C ALA A 186 -15.80 3.95 0.47
N GLU A 187 -16.11 5.24 0.36
CA GLU A 187 -15.50 6.14 -0.63
C GLU A 187 -13.97 6.23 -0.45
N GLU A 188 -13.51 6.36 0.79
CA GLU A 188 -12.08 6.38 1.09
C GLU A 188 -11.39 5.07 0.69
N LYS A 189 -11.95 3.91 1.05
CA LYS A 189 -11.33 2.62 0.71
C LYS A 189 -11.44 2.30 -0.78
N ALA A 190 -12.56 2.61 -1.41
CA ALA A 190 -12.76 2.44 -2.85
C ALA A 190 -11.85 3.32 -3.70
N GLY A 191 -11.16 4.29 -3.09
CA GLY A 191 -10.11 5.08 -3.74
C GLY A 191 -8.97 4.26 -4.36
N ILE A 192 -8.81 2.99 -4.00
CA ILE A 192 -7.81 2.09 -4.61
C ILE A 192 -8.26 1.43 -5.93
N ILE A 193 -9.54 1.51 -6.30
CA ILE A 193 -10.05 0.93 -7.56
C ILE A 193 -9.46 1.75 -8.72
N LYS A 194 -8.78 1.14 -9.70
CA LYS A 194 -8.21 1.91 -10.84
C LYS A 194 -9.07 1.72 -12.09
N PRO A 195 -9.14 2.70 -13.01
CA PRO A 195 -9.94 2.57 -14.23
C PRO A 195 -9.63 1.27 -14.99
N GLY A 196 -10.68 0.50 -15.30
CA GLY A 196 -10.56 -0.80 -15.99
C GLY A 196 -9.91 -1.93 -15.18
N VAL A 197 -9.61 -1.74 -13.88
CA VAL A 197 -9.01 -2.75 -13.01
C VAL A 197 -10.08 -3.35 -12.11
N SER A 198 -10.21 -4.67 -12.12
CA SER A 198 -11.22 -5.39 -11.32
C SER A 198 -11.05 -5.17 -9.81
N VAL A 199 -12.17 -5.24 -9.09
CA VAL A 199 -12.22 -5.16 -7.64
C VAL A 199 -12.89 -6.39 -7.05
N ILE A 200 -12.28 -6.99 -6.03
CA ILE A 200 -12.87 -8.04 -5.20
C ILE A 200 -13.42 -7.40 -3.93
N VAL A 201 -14.68 -7.69 -3.61
CA VAL A 201 -15.41 -7.06 -2.51
C VAL A 201 -15.87 -8.13 -1.53
N GLY A 202 -15.39 -8.06 -0.30
CA GLY A 202 -15.77 -8.98 0.77
C GLY A 202 -17.15 -8.67 1.38
N GLU A 203 -17.42 -9.27 2.54
CA GLU A 203 -18.67 -9.03 3.27
C GLU A 203 -18.67 -7.66 3.96
N MET A 204 -19.75 -6.89 3.79
CA MET A 204 -19.89 -5.54 4.35
C MET A 204 -21.35 -5.07 4.36
N PRO A 205 -21.67 -3.98 5.10
CA PRO A 205 -23.01 -3.38 5.07
C PRO A 205 -23.44 -2.95 3.65
N GLU A 206 -24.74 -3.03 3.38
CA GLU A 206 -25.32 -2.73 2.07
C GLU A 206 -24.97 -1.31 1.57
N GLU A 207 -25.01 -0.31 2.44
CA GLU A 207 -24.65 1.08 2.13
C GLU A 207 -23.22 1.20 1.58
N ALA A 208 -22.26 0.49 2.19
CA ALA A 208 -20.87 0.46 1.75
C ALA A 208 -20.73 -0.26 0.41
N LEU A 209 -21.40 -1.41 0.27
CA LEU A 209 -21.37 -2.20 -0.95
C LEU A 209 -21.90 -1.40 -2.15
N LEU A 210 -23.04 -0.73 -2.01
CA LEU A 210 -23.62 0.11 -3.07
C LEU A 210 -22.67 1.25 -3.47
N THR A 211 -21.98 1.84 -2.50
CA THR A 211 -20.98 2.88 -2.76
C THR A 211 -19.81 2.34 -3.58
N ILE A 212 -19.27 1.17 -3.22
CA ILE A 212 -18.17 0.53 -3.94
C ILE A 212 -18.58 0.12 -5.35
N LEU A 213 -19.77 -0.46 -5.52
CA LEU A 213 -20.28 -0.86 -6.83
C LEU A 213 -20.49 0.35 -7.76
N LYS A 214 -20.99 1.46 -7.22
CA LYS A 214 -21.10 2.71 -7.99
C LYS A 214 -19.73 3.21 -8.46
N ILE A 215 -18.74 3.25 -7.57
CA ILE A 215 -17.37 3.68 -7.92
C ILE A 215 -16.73 2.72 -8.93
N ALA A 216 -16.92 1.40 -8.78
CA ALA A 216 -16.44 0.41 -9.72
C ALA A 216 -17.06 0.63 -11.11
N GLN A 217 -18.38 0.85 -11.18
CA GLN A 217 -19.09 1.15 -12.42
C GLN A 217 -18.58 2.45 -13.07
N GLU A 218 -18.42 3.53 -12.31
CA GLU A 218 -17.88 4.81 -12.80
C GLU A 218 -16.44 4.66 -13.36
N ARG A 219 -15.67 3.73 -12.81
CA ARG A 219 -14.30 3.41 -13.25
C ARG A 219 -14.26 2.31 -14.32
N GLY A 220 -15.41 1.83 -14.81
CA GLY A 220 -15.48 0.72 -15.78
C GLY A 220 -14.77 -0.54 -15.26
N SER A 221 -14.82 -0.77 -13.95
CA SER A 221 -14.12 -1.84 -13.23
C SER A 221 -15.11 -2.94 -12.87
N GLU A 222 -14.80 -4.17 -13.25
CA GLU A 222 -15.59 -5.35 -12.88
C GLU A 222 -15.52 -5.59 -11.36
N ALA A 223 -16.66 -5.80 -10.71
CA ALA A 223 -16.75 -6.00 -9.27
C ALA A 223 -17.20 -7.42 -8.92
N TRP A 224 -16.31 -8.18 -8.29
CA TRP A 224 -16.53 -9.55 -7.85
C TRP A 224 -16.93 -9.53 -6.38
N VAL A 225 -18.21 -9.80 -6.09
CA VAL A 225 -18.75 -9.63 -4.73
C VAL A 225 -18.92 -10.99 -4.04
N PHE A 226 -18.32 -11.11 -2.84
CA PHE A 226 -18.45 -12.31 -2.02
C PHE A 226 -19.92 -12.68 -1.81
N GLY A 227 -20.25 -13.95 -2.05
CA GLY A 227 -21.61 -14.48 -1.92
C GLY A 227 -22.57 -14.09 -3.06
N ARG A 228 -22.13 -13.32 -4.07
CA ARG A 228 -22.95 -12.98 -5.24
C ARG A 228 -22.52 -13.69 -6.52
N GLU A 229 -21.33 -14.29 -6.57
CA GLU A 229 -20.84 -15.03 -7.74
C GLU A 229 -20.03 -16.27 -7.32
N ILE A 230 -20.54 -17.46 -7.65
CA ILE A 230 -20.03 -18.29 -8.76
C ILE A 230 -21.27 -18.98 -9.39
N LEU A 231 -21.66 -18.60 -10.59
CA LEU A 231 -22.43 -19.46 -11.52
C LEU A 231 -21.60 -19.66 -12.77
#